data_AF-A0A949Y4V8-F1
#
_entry.id   AF-A0A949Y4V8-F1
#
_cell.length_a   1.000
_cell.length_b   1.000
_cell.length_c   1.000
_cell.angle_alpha   90.00
_cell.angle_beta   90.00
_cell.angle_gamma   90.00
#
_symmetry.space_group_name_H-M   'P 1'
#
loop_
_entity.id
_entity.type
_entity.pdbx_description
1 polymer ?
#
loop_
_entity_poly.entity_id
_entity_poly.type
_entity_poly.pdbx_seq_one_letter_code
_entity_poly.pdbx_strand_id
1 'polypeptide(L)' 'MGWERYIGARGAMVGMTRFGASAPAPVLFEKFGFTPAHVADVARSLL' A
#
# COMPACT_ATOMS: atom_id res chain seq x y z
N MET A 1 11.55 2.47 10.82
CA MET A 1 12.54 2.89 9.81
C MET A 1 12.37 2.02 8.57
N GLY A 2 11.61 2.51 7.59
CA GLY A 2 11.35 1.91 6.29
C GLY A 2 11.31 2.98 5.20
N TRP A 3 10.22 3.02 4.42
CA TRP A 3 10.06 3.94 3.28
C TRP A 3 9.94 5.41 3.67
N GLU A 4 9.56 5.73 4.91
CA GLU A 4 9.44 7.10 5.43
C GLU A 4 10.73 7.91 5.29
N ARG A 5 11.89 7.25 5.27
CA ARG A 5 13.20 7.89 5.03
C ARG A 5 13.32 8.51 3.64
N TYR A 6 12.63 7.95 2.66
CA TYR A 6 12.80 8.29 1.24
C TYR A 6 11.63 9.11 0.68
N ILE A 7 10.41 8.86 1.16
CA ILE A 7 9.20 9.52 0.64
C ILE A 7 8.97 10.92 1.21
N GLY A 8 9.64 11.26 2.32
CA GLY A 8 9.53 12.56 2.98
C GLY A 8 8.20 12.77 3.72
N ALA A 9 8.05 13.91 4.40
CA ALA A 9 6.93 14.19 5.31
C ALA A 9 5.55 14.29 4.62
N ARG A 10 5.53 14.49 3.29
CA ARG A 10 4.31 14.58 2.48
C ARG A 10 4.12 13.38 1.55
N GLY A 11 4.95 12.35 1.67
CA GLY A 11 4.81 11.13 0.88
C GLY A 11 3.76 10.19 1.46
N ALA A 12 3.28 9.25 0.64
CA ALA A 12 2.49 8.12 1.08
C ALA A 12 3.14 6.79 0.70
N MET A 13 2.77 5.72 1.39
CA MET A 13 3.26 4.37 1.18
C MET A 13 2.06 3.41 1.09
N VAL A 14 2.06 2.54 0.10
CA VAL A 14 1.16 1.37 0.03
C VAL A 14 1.94 0.15 0.51
N GLY A 15 1.56 -0.39 1.67
CA GLY A 15 2.24 -1.51 2.31
C GLY A 15 1.39 -2.16 3.39
N MET A 16 1.87 -3.29 3.94
CA MET A 16 1.16 -4.01 5.00
C MET A 16 1.48 -3.44 6.38
N THR A 17 0.44 -3.15 7.17
CA THR A 17 0.53 -2.69 8.57
C THR A 17 0.10 -3.73 9.59
N ARG A 18 -0.29 -4.93 9.14
CA ARG A 18 -0.73 -6.06 9.96
C ARG A 18 -0.25 -7.38 9.36
N PHE A 19 -0.34 -8.46 10.14
CA PHE A 19 -0.03 -9.80 9.67
C PHE A 19 -0.93 -10.25 8.51
N GLY A 20 -0.41 -11.22 7.75
CA GLY A 20 -1.11 -11.86 6.64
C GLY A 20 -2.32 -12.69 7.08
N ALA A 21 -2.90 -13.39 6.12
CA ALA A 21 -3.99 -14.34 6.33
C ALA A 21 -3.81 -15.56 5.43
N SER A 22 -4.48 -16.67 5.76
CA SER A 22 -4.47 -17.88 4.94
C SER A 22 -5.50 -17.77 3.81
N ALA A 23 -5.05 -17.52 2.58
CA ALA A 23 -5.84 -17.52 1.36
C ALA A 23 -4.92 -17.52 0.13
N PRO A 24 -5.44 -17.75 -1.10
CA PRO A 24 -4.67 -17.59 -2.33
C PRO A 24 -4.11 -16.18 -2.49
N ALA A 25 -2.88 -16.06 -2.99
CA ALA A 25 -2.18 -14.77 -3.13
C ALA A 25 -2.99 -13.69 -3.88
N PRO A 26 -3.71 -13.97 -5.00
CA PRO A 26 -4.51 -12.95 -5.68
C PRO A 26 -5.58 -12.33 -4.78
N VAL A 27 -6.25 -13.16 -3.97
CA VAL A 27 -7.26 -12.70 -3.01
C VAL A 27 -6.60 -11.82 -1.94
N LEU A 28 -5.44 -12.24 -1.43
CA LEU A 28 -4.70 -11.45 -0.44
C LEU A 28 -4.25 -10.10 -1.00
N PHE A 29 -3.72 -10.04 -2.22
CA PHE A 29 -3.31 -8.77 -2.84
C PHE A 29 -4.47 -7.80 -2.98
N GLU A 30 -5.64 -8.28 -3.42
CA GLU A 30 -6.85 -7.46 -3.49
C GLU A 30 -7.27 -6.96 -2.09
N LYS A 31 -7.33 -7.86 -1.11
CA LYS A 31 -7.77 -7.52 0.27
C LYS A 31 -6.79 -6.63 1.03
N PHE A 32 -5.50 -6.70 0.73
CA PHE A 32 -4.48 -5.83 1.32
C PHE A 32 -4.27 -4.54 0.52
N GLY A 33 -5.05 -4.29 -0.53
CA GLY A 33 -5.01 -3.03 -1.28
C GLY A 33 -3.87 -2.94 -2.29
N PHE A 34 -3.19 -4.04 -2.60
CA PHE A 34 -2.18 -4.10 -3.66
C PHE A 34 -2.86 -4.21 -5.03
N THR A 35 -3.62 -3.18 -5.39
CA THR A 35 -4.31 -3.07 -6.67
C THR A 35 -3.88 -1.79 -7.40
N PRO A 36 -3.86 -1.79 -8.75
CA PRO A 36 -3.53 -0.59 -9.51
C PRO A 36 -4.44 0.61 -9.17
N ALA A 37 -5.73 0.36 -8.96
CA ALA A 37 -6.69 1.39 -8.60
C ALA A 37 -6.36 2.06 -7.26
N HIS A 38 -6.09 1.25 -6.22
CA HIS A 38 -5.74 1.80 -4.90
C HIS A 38 -4.43 2.59 -4.93
N VAL A 39 -3.41 2.09 -5.64
CA VAL A 39 -2.14 2.81 -5.80
C VAL A 39 -2.35 4.15 -6.51
N ALA A 40 -3.16 4.18 -7.57
CA ALA A 40 -3.47 5.41 -8.29
C ALA A 40 -4.24 6.42 -7.41
N ASP A 41 -5.18 5.96 -6.58
CA ASP A 41 -5.92 6.81 -5.65
C ASP A 41 -5.01 7.42 -4.58
N VAL A 42 -4.10 6.62 -4.01
CA VAL A 42 -3.10 7.11 -3.05
C VAL A 42 -2.18 8.14 -3.72
N ALA A 43 -1.70 7.86 -4.92
CA ALA A 43 -0.86 8.81 -5.67
C ALA A 43 -1.58 10.13 -5.96
N ARG A 44 -2.86 10.07 -6.36
CA ARG A 44 -3.68 11.27 -6.62
C ARG A 44 -3.96 12.10 -5.37
N SER A 45 -4.05 11.47 -4.19
CA SER A 45 -4.26 12.19 -2.93
C SER A 45 -3.09 13.07 -2.49
N LEU A 46 -1.92 12.95 -3.15
CA LEU A 46 -0.72 13.73 -2.86
C LEU A 46 -0.55 14.98 -3.74
N LEU A 47 -1.43 15.18 -4.73
CA LEU A 47 -1.47 16.34 -5.62
C LEU A 47 -2.28 17.48 -4.98
#